data_AF-A0A8J4TYM3-F1
#
_entry.id   AF-A0A8J4TYM3-F1
#
_cell.length_a   1.000
_cell.length_b   1.000
_cell.length_c   1.000
_cell.angle_alpha   90.00
_cell.angle_beta   90.00
_cell.angle_gamma   90.00
#
_symmetry.space_group_name_H-M   'P 1'
#
loop_
_entity.id
_entity.type
_entity.pdbx_description
1 polymer ?
#
loop_
_entity_poly.entity_id
_entity_poly.type
_entity_poly.pdbx_seq_one_letter_code
_entity_poly.pdbx_strand_id
1 'polypeptide(L)'
;MDDINLHYRILNWRRRIREIREVRAVRYQERYKRMLKDGDTLSYQGNSDEVGCYVAPRPLSKGNCYFEVTIMDTGVRGTIAVGLVPQLYKLDHQPGWLPHSIAYHADDGKLYNGNPVGQQFGPKCNRGDRIGCGIHADNFDAGLTTVFFTKNGKEVGSVVVPVAPGGLFPAIGMHSLGEEVRLNLQAEWGTEEEDSIMMVDSHEDEWGRLYDVRVSGT
;
A
#
# COMPACT_ATOMS: atom_id res chain seq x y z
N MET A 1 3.35 44.04 -34.19
CA MET A 1 3.29 44.31 -32.74
C MET A 1 2.76 43.10 -31.96
N ASP A 2 2.11 42.13 -32.61
CA ASP A 2 1.49 40.96 -31.95
C ASP A 2 2.47 39.84 -31.55
N ASP A 3 3.60 39.69 -32.24
CA ASP A 3 4.58 38.62 -31.98
C ASP A 3 5.29 38.75 -30.61
N ILE A 4 5.52 39.98 -30.16
CA ILE A 4 6.13 40.25 -28.84
C ILE A 4 5.18 39.77 -27.74
N ASN A 5 3.87 39.99 -27.90
CA ASN A 5 2.85 39.61 -26.92
C ASN A 5 2.70 38.08 -26.81
N LEU A 6 2.78 37.37 -27.94
CA LEU A 6 2.77 35.90 -27.97
C LEU A 6 4.02 35.31 -27.30
N HIS A 7 5.19 35.89 -27.56
CA HIS A 7 6.46 35.45 -26.94
C HIS A 7 6.44 35.57 -25.41
N TYR A 8 5.97 36.71 -24.88
CA TYR A 8 5.82 36.90 -23.44
C TYR A 8 4.80 35.94 -22.81
N ARG A 9 3.68 35.65 -23.49
CA ARG A 9 2.70 34.67 -23.04
C ARG A 9 3.28 33.25 -22.96
N ILE A 10 4.08 32.84 -23.95
CA ILE A 10 4.76 31.54 -23.97
C ILE A 10 5.81 31.44 -22.85
N LEU A 11 6.59 32.50 -22.61
CA LEU A 11 7.57 32.53 -21.52
C LEU A 11 6.91 32.44 -20.15
N ASN A 12 5.83 33.19 -19.91
CA ASN A 12 5.06 33.14 -18.67
C ASN A 12 4.39 31.78 -18.47
N TRP A 13 3.85 31.18 -19.53
CA TRP A 13 3.31 29.82 -19.50
C TRP A 13 4.38 28.78 -19.15
N ARG A 14 5.57 28.86 -19.76
CA ARG A 14 6.71 27.98 -19.46
C ARG A 14 7.21 28.14 -18.02
N ARG A 15 7.30 29.38 -17.50
CA ARG A 15 7.64 29.64 -16.09
C ARG A 15 6.63 28.99 -15.16
N ARG A 16 5.34 29.23 -15.42
CA ARG A 16 4.25 28.67 -14.61
C ARG A 16 4.18 27.14 -14.67
N ILE A 17 4.45 26.53 -15.82
CA ILE A 17 4.60 25.07 -15.92
C ILE A 17 5.79 24.58 -15.11
N ARG A 18 6.94 25.25 -15.19
CA ARG A 18 8.14 24.89 -14.43
C ARG A 18 7.89 24.96 -12.93
N GLU A 19 7.28 26.05 -12.47
CA GLU A 19 6.90 26.26 -11.08
C GLU A 19 5.88 25.22 -10.60
N ILE A 20 4.85 24.90 -11.40
CA ILE A 20 3.92 23.80 -11.10
C ILE A 20 4.65 22.46 -11.01
N ARG A 21 5.61 22.19 -11.91
CA ARG A 21 6.38 20.94 -11.91
C ARG A 21 7.32 20.87 -10.71
N GLU A 22 7.99 21.95 -10.34
CA GLU A 22 8.86 22.03 -9.16
C GLU A 22 8.04 21.88 -7.87
N VAL A 23 6.90 22.58 -7.74
CA VAL A 23 5.98 22.43 -6.60
C VAL A 23 5.43 21.00 -6.50
N ARG A 24 5.10 20.37 -7.64
CA ARG A 24 4.70 18.95 -7.67
C ARG A 24 5.87 18.01 -7.33
N ALA A 25 7.07 18.28 -7.82
CA ALA A 25 8.25 17.47 -7.54
C ALA A 25 8.60 17.46 -6.04
N VAL A 26 8.46 18.59 -5.35
CA VAL A 26 8.63 18.67 -3.89
C VAL A 26 7.50 17.96 -3.14
N ARG A 27 6.27 18.01 -3.65
CA ARG A 27 5.09 17.36 -3.02
C ARG A 27 5.13 15.84 -3.05
N TYR A 28 5.84 15.23 -4.00
CA TYR A 28 5.87 13.78 -4.20
C TYR A 28 7.26 13.18 -3.95
N GLN A 29 7.98 13.70 -2.95
CA GLN A 29 9.19 13.05 -2.44
C GLN A 29 8.83 12.11 -1.30
N GLU A 30 9.56 11.00 -1.20
CA GLU A 30 9.54 10.17 -0.01
C GLU A 30 10.02 10.98 1.20
N ARG A 31 9.47 10.66 2.37
CA ARG A 31 9.76 11.36 3.62
C ARG A 31 10.04 10.33 4.69
N TYR A 32 11.16 10.46 5.39
CA TYR A 32 11.44 9.58 6.51
C TYR A 32 12.31 10.25 7.58
N LYS A 33 12.22 9.73 8.80
CA LYS A 33 13.04 10.13 9.95
C LYS A 33 13.38 8.89 10.76
N ARG A 34 14.63 8.78 11.24
CA ARG A 34 15.16 7.64 12.01
C ARG A 34 15.00 6.28 11.29
N MET A 35 15.11 6.34 9.97
CA MET A 35 15.07 5.18 9.08
C MET A 35 16.25 5.31 8.12
N LEU A 36 16.90 4.20 7.80
CA LEU A 36 17.80 4.07 6.66
C LEU A 36 17.01 3.42 5.51
N LYS A 37 17.19 3.94 4.29
CA LYS A 37 16.64 3.35 3.08
C LYS A 37 17.76 2.92 2.15
N ASP A 38 17.78 1.65 1.79
CA ASP A 38 18.68 1.08 0.77
C ASP A 38 17.86 0.30 -0.25
N GLY A 39 17.69 0.88 -1.45
CA GLY A 39 16.72 0.39 -2.44
C GLY A 39 15.32 0.33 -1.84
N ASP A 40 14.78 -0.88 -1.76
CA ASP A 40 13.45 -1.19 -1.21
C ASP A 40 13.49 -1.65 0.26
N THR A 41 14.69 -1.72 0.86
CA THR A 41 14.88 -2.09 2.25
C THR A 41 14.83 -0.86 3.14
N LEU A 42 14.06 -0.93 4.22
CA LEU A 42 13.97 0.09 5.24
C LEU A 42 14.39 -0.52 6.58
N SER A 43 15.36 0.10 7.24
CA SER A 43 15.90 -0.35 8.52
C SER A 43 15.81 0.76 9.55
N TYR A 44 15.47 0.41 10.79
CA TYR A 44 15.37 1.37 11.89
C TYR A 44 16.75 1.95 12.27
N GLN A 45 16.80 3.26 12.52
CA GLN A 45 18.01 4.01 12.90
C GLN A 45 17.77 4.98 14.05
N GLY A 46 16.71 4.77 14.84
CA GLY A 46 16.44 5.58 16.02
C GLY A 46 17.23 5.11 17.25
N ASN A 47 17.28 5.96 18.27
CA ASN A 47 17.73 5.57 19.60
C ASN A 47 16.57 5.01 20.44
N SER A 48 16.86 4.54 21.66
CA SER A 48 15.84 4.08 22.60
C SER A 48 14.67 5.07 22.69
N ASP A 49 13.45 4.54 22.63
CA ASP A 49 12.17 5.26 22.73
C ASP A 49 11.81 6.19 21.56
N GLU A 50 12.65 6.30 20.53
CA GLU A 50 12.35 7.13 19.36
C GLU A 50 11.60 6.38 18.27
N VAL A 51 10.48 6.92 17.78
CA VAL A 51 9.79 6.33 16.62
C VAL A 51 10.46 6.79 15.32
N GLY A 52 10.70 5.85 14.43
CA GLY A 52 11.03 6.08 13.02
C GLY A 52 9.80 5.87 12.14
N CYS A 53 9.71 6.66 11.07
CA CYS A 53 8.56 6.61 10.16
C CYS A 53 9.02 6.96 8.75
N TYR A 54 8.52 6.21 7.78
CA TYR A 54 8.68 6.40 6.35
C TYR A 54 7.30 6.60 5.72
N VAL A 55 7.20 7.55 4.80
CA VAL A 55 6.01 7.84 3.99
C VAL A 55 6.43 7.85 2.52
N ALA A 56 5.75 7.03 1.72
CA ALA A 56 5.99 6.88 0.29
C ALA A 56 5.68 8.18 -0.49
N PRO A 57 6.27 8.36 -1.69
CA PRO A 57 6.14 9.60 -2.45
C PRO A 57 4.76 9.84 -3.04
N ARG A 58 3.92 8.81 -3.22
CA ARG A 58 2.62 8.91 -3.90
C ARG A 58 1.52 8.28 -3.07
N PRO A 59 0.29 8.82 -3.11
CA PRO A 59 -0.85 8.17 -2.50
C PRO A 59 -1.24 6.93 -3.30
N LEU A 60 -1.95 6.01 -2.64
CA LEU A 60 -2.66 4.96 -3.36
C LEU A 60 -3.74 5.57 -4.27
N SER A 61 -4.00 4.87 -5.38
CA SER A 61 -4.96 5.28 -6.40
C SER A 61 -5.57 4.05 -7.08
N LYS A 62 -6.58 4.23 -7.94
CA LYS A 62 -7.17 3.12 -8.70
C LYS A 62 -6.15 2.29 -9.49
N GLY A 63 -5.08 2.91 -10.01
CA GLY A 63 -4.03 2.21 -10.77
C GLY A 63 -2.84 1.72 -9.93
N ASN A 64 -2.82 2.02 -8.63
CA ASN A 64 -1.84 1.51 -7.68
C ASN A 64 -2.49 1.52 -6.29
N CYS A 65 -3.33 0.51 -6.02
CA CYS A 65 -4.25 0.49 -4.89
C CYS A 65 -3.78 -0.41 -3.74
N TYR A 66 -2.63 -1.04 -3.87
CA TYR A 66 -2.12 -2.03 -2.91
C TYR A 66 -0.60 -1.97 -2.83
N PHE A 67 -0.05 -2.25 -1.65
CA PHE A 67 1.38 -2.44 -1.45
C PHE A 67 1.61 -3.49 -0.37
N GLU A 68 2.78 -4.12 -0.40
CA GLU A 68 3.19 -5.11 0.61
C GLU A 68 4.48 -4.71 1.32
N VAL A 69 4.60 -5.16 2.56
CA VAL A 69 5.78 -5.00 3.40
C VAL A 69 6.16 -6.37 3.94
N THR A 70 7.34 -6.86 3.57
CA THR A 70 7.90 -8.10 4.10
C THR A 70 8.74 -7.80 5.33
N ILE A 71 8.47 -8.46 6.46
CA ILE A 71 9.27 -8.30 7.68
C ILE A 71 10.55 -9.11 7.53
N MET A 72 11.68 -8.42 7.38
CA MET A 72 13.00 -9.04 7.22
C MET A 72 13.61 -9.40 8.58
N ASP A 73 13.40 -8.53 9.56
CA ASP A 73 13.76 -8.72 10.97
C ASP A 73 12.78 -7.94 11.87
N THR A 74 12.32 -8.56 12.96
CA THR A 74 11.45 -7.91 13.95
C THR A 74 12.23 -7.01 14.90
N GLY A 75 13.56 -7.09 14.92
CA GLY A 75 14.36 -6.42 15.92
C GLY A 75 13.99 -6.86 17.34
N VAL A 76 14.18 -5.96 18.29
CA VAL A 76 13.99 -6.25 19.73
C VAL A 76 12.52 -6.39 20.11
N ARG A 77 11.63 -5.56 19.54
CA ARG A 77 10.21 -5.48 19.96
C ARG A 77 9.20 -5.86 18.87
N GLY A 78 9.59 -5.87 17.59
CA GLY A 78 8.65 -6.15 16.49
C GLY A 78 7.62 -5.04 16.26
N THR A 79 7.86 -3.84 16.77
CA THR A 79 6.97 -2.66 16.74
C THR A 79 6.96 -1.98 15.37
N ILE A 80 6.58 -2.77 14.38
CA ILE A 80 6.49 -2.42 12.97
C ILE A 80 5.02 -2.15 12.63
N ALA A 81 4.73 -0.96 12.13
CA ALA A 81 3.39 -0.58 11.68
C ALA A 81 3.37 -0.40 10.16
N VAL A 82 2.32 -0.92 9.51
CA VAL A 82 2.10 -0.78 8.07
C VAL A 82 0.74 -0.18 7.84
N GLY A 83 0.64 0.88 7.05
CA GLY A 83 -0.64 1.52 6.82
C GLY A 83 -0.60 2.73 5.92
N LEU A 84 -1.59 3.60 6.11
CA LEU A 84 -1.86 4.77 5.30
C LEU A 84 -1.94 6.03 6.14
N VAL A 85 -1.33 7.10 5.64
CA VAL A 85 -1.25 8.40 6.33
C VAL A 85 -1.56 9.56 5.37
N PRO A 86 -1.93 10.76 5.87
CA PRO A 86 -2.00 11.96 5.05
C PRO A 86 -0.62 12.44 4.60
N GLN A 87 -0.56 13.24 3.54
CA GLN A 87 0.69 13.72 2.92
C GLN A 87 1.70 14.34 3.92
N LEU A 88 1.22 15.08 4.91
CA LEU A 88 2.05 15.80 5.89
C LEU A 88 2.05 15.13 7.26
N TYR A 89 2.02 13.81 7.31
CA TYR A 89 2.10 13.05 8.56
C TYR A 89 3.41 13.31 9.32
N LYS A 90 3.34 13.37 10.66
CA LYS A 90 4.52 13.55 11.50
C LYS A 90 5.37 12.28 11.49
N LEU A 91 6.67 12.43 11.31
CA LEU A 91 7.60 11.30 11.12
C LEU A 91 8.18 10.75 12.42
N ASP A 92 7.69 11.21 13.57
CA ASP A 92 8.06 10.78 14.92
C ASP A 92 6.89 10.08 15.64
N HIS A 93 5.89 9.63 14.88
CA HIS A 93 4.74 8.87 15.35
C HIS A 93 4.52 7.66 14.43
N GLN A 94 4.04 6.56 15.01
CA GLN A 94 3.66 5.39 14.22
C GLN A 94 2.46 5.73 13.32
N PRO A 95 2.38 5.19 12.10
CA PRO A 95 1.14 5.18 11.33
C PRO A 95 -0.04 4.68 12.18
N GLY A 96 -1.22 5.32 12.04
CA GLY A 96 -2.43 4.99 12.80
C GLY A 96 -2.58 5.73 14.13
N TRP A 97 -1.51 6.33 14.69
CA TRP A 97 -1.58 7.01 15.99
C TRP A 97 -2.17 8.42 15.94
N LEU A 98 -2.02 9.13 14.82
CA LEU A 98 -2.52 10.50 14.66
C LEU A 98 -3.72 10.56 13.70
N PRO A 99 -4.61 11.56 13.81
CA PRO A 99 -5.81 11.68 12.99
C PRO A 99 -5.58 11.51 11.49
N HIS A 100 -6.60 10.98 10.81
CA HIS A 100 -6.62 10.71 9.36
C HIS A 100 -5.61 9.65 8.88
N SER A 101 -5.07 8.85 9.80
CA SER A 101 -4.21 7.71 9.48
C SER A 101 -4.78 6.41 10.01
N ILE A 102 -4.41 5.31 9.36
CA ILE A 102 -4.83 3.96 9.72
C ILE A 102 -3.68 2.99 9.50
N ALA A 103 -3.43 2.06 10.43
CA ALA A 103 -2.36 1.10 10.30
C ALA A 103 -2.59 -0.19 11.07
N TYR A 104 -2.01 -1.26 10.55
CA TYR A 104 -1.92 -2.56 11.19
C TYR A 104 -0.53 -2.74 11.83
N HIS A 105 -0.51 -3.08 13.12
CA HIS A 105 0.72 -3.18 13.91
C HIS A 105 1.11 -4.66 14.12
N ALA A 106 2.37 -4.98 13.80
CA ALA A 106 2.85 -6.36 13.75
C ALA A 106 3.00 -7.00 15.15
N ASP A 107 3.40 -6.24 16.16
CA ASP A 107 3.71 -6.70 17.50
C ASP A 107 2.47 -7.16 18.29
N ASP A 108 1.31 -6.58 18.02
CA ASP A 108 0.06 -6.89 18.73
C ASP A 108 -1.10 -7.33 17.84
N GLY A 109 -0.99 -7.20 16.52
CA GLY A 109 -2.04 -7.56 15.58
C GLY A 109 -3.25 -6.63 15.68
N LYS A 110 -3.08 -5.40 16.17
CA LYS A 110 -4.17 -4.44 16.28
C LYS A 110 -4.20 -3.44 15.14
N LEU A 111 -5.38 -2.89 14.94
CA LEU A 111 -5.63 -1.77 14.06
C LEU A 111 -5.61 -0.46 14.86
N TYR A 112 -4.84 0.50 14.39
CA TYR A 112 -4.77 1.86 14.92
C TYR A 112 -5.37 2.80 13.89
N ASN A 113 -6.37 3.60 14.27
CA ASN A 113 -7.11 4.47 13.37
C ASN A 113 -7.29 5.86 14.00
N GLY A 114 -6.34 6.75 13.74
CA GLY A 114 -6.38 8.12 14.22
C GLY A 114 -6.01 8.35 15.68
N ASN A 115 -5.62 7.30 16.42
CA ASN A 115 -5.37 7.37 17.86
C ASN A 115 -4.40 6.25 18.33
N PRO A 116 -3.68 6.44 19.45
CA PRO A 116 -2.66 5.49 19.93
C PRO A 116 -3.25 4.30 20.71
N VAL A 117 -4.56 4.07 20.67
CA VAL A 117 -5.23 2.94 21.33
C VAL A 117 -5.72 1.97 20.26
N GLY A 118 -4.96 0.88 20.06
CA GLY A 118 -5.26 -0.13 19.06
C GLY A 118 -6.52 -0.95 19.39
N GLN A 119 -7.23 -1.37 18.35
CA GLN A 119 -8.40 -2.25 18.41
C GLN A 119 -8.04 -3.66 17.92
N GLN A 120 -8.63 -4.70 18.54
CA GLN A 120 -8.42 -6.07 18.09
C GLN A 120 -8.81 -6.22 16.62
N PHE A 121 -7.92 -6.76 15.80
CA PHE A 121 -8.14 -6.81 14.35
C PHE A 121 -7.64 -8.12 13.74
N GLY A 122 -6.36 -8.45 13.92
CA GLY A 122 -5.75 -9.62 13.29
C GLY A 122 -4.68 -10.30 14.15
N PRO A 123 -4.00 -11.31 13.58
CA PRO A 123 -2.89 -11.99 14.24
C PRO A 123 -1.57 -11.22 14.12
N LYS A 124 -0.76 -11.23 15.18
CA LYS A 124 0.62 -10.71 15.15
C LYS A 124 1.40 -11.20 13.93
N CYS A 125 2.33 -10.37 13.47
CA CYS A 125 3.22 -10.68 12.35
C CYS A 125 4.66 -10.79 12.83
N ASN A 126 5.41 -11.75 12.27
CA ASN A 126 6.80 -12.02 12.64
C ASN A 126 7.70 -11.96 11.40
N ARG A 127 9.00 -12.15 11.61
CA ARG A 127 9.98 -12.31 10.53
C ARG A 127 9.50 -13.31 9.49
N GLY A 128 9.54 -12.91 8.22
CA GLY A 128 9.09 -13.68 7.06
C GLY A 128 7.63 -13.44 6.66
N ASP A 129 6.80 -12.89 7.56
CA ASP A 129 5.42 -12.51 7.20
C ASP A 129 5.41 -11.28 6.28
N ARG A 130 4.41 -11.24 5.39
CA ARG A 130 4.08 -10.10 4.54
C ARG A 130 2.80 -9.45 5.01
N ILE A 131 2.85 -8.15 5.27
CA ILE A 131 1.67 -7.34 5.56
C ILE A 131 1.34 -6.55 4.29
N GLY A 132 0.14 -6.76 3.77
CA GLY A 132 -0.40 -5.93 2.69
C GLY A 132 -1.34 -4.86 3.22
N CYS A 133 -1.43 -3.75 2.50
CA CYS A 133 -2.38 -2.69 2.76
C CYS A 133 -2.86 -2.10 1.43
N GLY A 134 -4.18 -2.00 1.28
CA GLY A 134 -4.79 -1.48 0.07
C GLY A 134 -6.07 -0.72 0.29
N ILE A 135 -6.60 -0.19 -0.80
CA ILE A 135 -7.86 0.55 -0.89
C ILE A 135 -8.76 -0.06 -1.96
N HIS A 136 -10.04 -0.27 -1.66
CA HIS A 136 -11.01 -0.62 -2.69
C HIS A 136 -11.31 0.61 -3.56
N ALA A 137 -11.21 0.45 -4.87
CA ALA A 137 -11.25 1.56 -5.83
C ALA A 137 -12.65 2.12 -6.09
N ASP A 138 -13.69 1.53 -5.51
CA ASP A 138 -15.07 1.72 -5.95
C ASP A 138 -15.79 2.90 -5.26
N ASN A 139 -15.25 3.43 -4.15
CA ASN A 139 -16.00 4.33 -3.25
C ASN A 139 -15.51 5.79 -3.16
N PHE A 140 -14.63 6.25 -4.06
CA PHE A 140 -14.03 7.59 -3.95
C PHE A 140 -15.02 8.77 -4.07
N ASP A 141 -16.19 8.56 -4.67
CA ASP A 141 -17.14 9.64 -4.99
C ASP A 141 -17.79 10.28 -3.76
N ALA A 142 -17.84 9.56 -2.63
CA ALA A 142 -18.43 10.04 -1.38
C ALA A 142 -17.39 10.63 -0.39
N GLY A 143 -16.12 10.75 -0.79
CA GLY A 143 -15.04 11.16 0.11
C GLY A 143 -14.69 10.12 1.18
N LEU A 144 -15.16 8.88 1.01
CA LEU A 144 -14.83 7.72 1.84
C LEU A 144 -14.04 6.71 1.00
N THR A 145 -13.24 5.87 1.63
CA THR A 145 -12.59 4.73 0.97
C THR A 145 -12.50 3.57 1.95
N THR A 146 -12.58 2.35 1.45
CA THR A 146 -12.41 1.15 2.26
C THR A 146 -10.94 0.75 2.22
N VAL A 147 -10.27 0.83 3.35
CA VAL A 147 -8.89 0.36 3.51
C VAL A 147 -8.94 -1.07 4.03
N PHE A 148 -8.19 -1.97 3.38
CA PHE A 148 -8.07 -3.36 3.80
C PHE A 148 -6.61 -3.71 4.08
N PHE A 149 -6.42 -4.74 4.89
CA PHE A 149 -5.10 -5.27 5.23
C PHE A 149 -5.05 -6.77 4.98
N THR A 150 -3.87 -7.25 4.62
CA THR A 150 -3.63 -8.67 4.36
C THR A 150 -2.46 -9.16 5.19
N LYS A 151 -2.46 -10.46 5.46
CA LYS A 151 -1.31 -11.18 5.98
C LYS A 151 -1.02 -12.34 5.04
N ASN A 152 0.18 -12.36 4.46
CA ASN A 152 0.63 -13.40 3.54
C ASN A 152 -0.35 -13.62 2.37
N GLY A 153 -0.88 -12.53 1.80
CA GLY A 153 -1.83 -12.56 0.68
C GLY A 153 -3.28 -12.84 1.05
N LYS A 154 -3.60 -13.11 2.32
CA LYS A 154 -4.98 -13.31 2.78
C LYS A 154 -5.51 -12.08 3.50
N GLU A 155 -6.70 -11.61 3.14
CA GLU A 155 -7.35 -10.49 3.83
C GLU A 155 -7.56 -10.82 5.32
N VAL A 156 -7.15 -9.87 6.17
CA VAL A 156 -7.37 -9.89 7.62
C VAL A 156 -8.67 -9.16 7.97
N GLY A 157 -8.92 -8.05 7.28
CA GLY A 157 -10.15 -7.28 7.38
C GLY A 157 -10.03 -5.92 6.72
N SER A 158 -11.12 -5.14 6.79
CA SER A 158 -11.23 -3.84 6.15
C SER A 158 -12.03 -2.84 6.98
N VAL A 159 -11.78 -1.55 6.77
CA VAL A 159 -12.39 -0.44 7.50
C VAL A 159 -12.64 0.73 6.53
N VAL A 160 -13.84 1.30 6.61
CA VAL A 160 -14.18 2.52 5.87
C VAL A 160 -13.59 3.73 6.60
N VAL A 161 -12.82 4.54 5.88
CA VAL A 161 -12.18 5.75 6.40
C VAL A 161 -12.47 6.95 5.48
N PRO A 162 -12.47 8.18 6.02
CA PRO A 162 -12.52 9.37 5.19
C PRO A 162 -11.24 9.52 4.37
N VAL A 163 -11.37 9.90 3.11
CA VAL A 163 -10.23 10.20 2.24
C VAL A 163 -9.62 11.53 2.67
N ALA A 164 -8.36 11.50 3.08
CA ALA A 164 -7.63 12.71 3.44
C ALA A 164 -7.44 13.63 2.21
N PRO A 165 -7.44 14.96 2.38
CA PRO A 165 -7.06 15.88 1.30
C PRO A 165 -5.68 15.53 0.75
N GLY A 166 -5.59 15.30 -0.57
CA GLY A 166 -4.35 14.87 -1.23
C GLY A 166 -4.11 13.35 -1.27
N GLY A 167 -5.01 12.56 -0.70
CA GLY A 167 -4.97 11.09 -0.73
C GLY A 167 -4.28 10.47 0.49
N LEU A 168 -4.27 9.14 0.49
CA LEU A 168 -3.70 8.29 1.53
C LEU A 168 -2.39 7.67 1.05
N PHE A 169 -1.31 7.90 1.77
CA PHE A 169 0.05 7.53 1.39
C PHE A 169 0.51 6.28 2.15
N PRO A 170 1.09 5.28 1.46
CA PRO A 170 1.77 4.16 2.12
C PRO A 170 2.79 4.66 3.14
N ALA A 171 2.72 4.10 4.35
CA ALA A 171 3.61 4.44 5.43
C ALA A 171 4.00 3.22 6.25
N ILE A 172 5.23 3.27 6.75
CA ILE A 172 5.83 2.25 7.59
C ILE A 172 6.40 2.96 8.81
N GLY A 173 6.12 2.45 10.00
CA GLY A 173 6.78 2.91 11.21
C GLY A 173 7.50 1.80 11.94
N MET A 174 8.54 2.18 12.68
CA MET A 174 9.46 1.31 13.42
C MET A 174 9.84 1.97 14.74
N HIS A 175 10.11 1.19 15.78
CA HIS A 175 10.36 1.68 17.13
C HIS A 175 11.31 0.81 17.95
N SER A 176 12.03 -0.12 17.33
CA SER A 176 13.07 -0.87 18.03
C SER A 176 14.27 -1.24 17.17
N LEU A 177 15.42 -1.35 17.84
CA LEU A 177 16.69 -1.69 17.22
C LEU A 177 16.59 -3.03 16.48
N GLY A 178 17.17 -3.07 15.27
CA GLY A 178 17.20 -4.26 14.42
C GLY A 178 15.94 -4.46 13.57
N GLU A 179 14.89 -3.65 13.71
CA GLU A 179 13.73 -3.74 12.82
C GLU A 179 14.13 -3.42 11.37
N GLU A 180 13.75 -4.31 10.46
CA GLU A 180 14.03 -4.19 9.04
C GLU A 180 12.90 -4.79 8.21
N VAL A 181 12.51 -4.09 7.14
CA VAL A 181 11.47 -4.54 6.21
C VAL A 181 11.88 -4.30 4.76
N ARG A 182 11.27 -5.06 3.86
CA ARG A 182 11.32 -4.80 2.41
C ARG A 182 9.96 -4.31 1.93
N LEU A 183 9.94 -3.15 1.30
CA LEU A 183 8.75 -2.50 0.77
C LEU A 183 8.55 -2.85 -0.71
N ASN A 184 7.36 -3.33 -1.08
CA ASN A 184 6.95 -3.49 -2.47
C ASN A 184 5.75 -2.57 -2.77
N LEU A 185 6.02 -1.42 -3.40
CA LEU A 185 5.00 -0.45 -3.83
C LEU A 185 4.29 -0.82 -5.14
N GLN A 186 4.70 -1.91 -5.79
CA GLN A 186 4.14 -2.42 -7.04
C GLN A 186 3.45 -3.77 -6.83
N ALA A 187 3.11 -4.12 -5.58
CA ALA A 187 2.40 -5.34 -5.30
C ALA A 187 1.01 -5.30 -5.96
N GLU A 188 0.62 -6.40 -6.58
CA GLU A 188 -0.69 -6.55 -7.20
C GLU A 188 -1.65 -7.25 -6.22
N TRP A 189 -2.89 -6.77 -6.18
CA TRP A 189 -3.98 -7.41 -5.46
C TRP A 189 -4.93 -8.00 -6.49
N GLY A 190 -4.80 -9.30 -6.75
CA GLY A 190 -5.75 -10.05 -7.55
C GLY A 190 -6.98 -10.35 -6.70
N THR A 191 -8.15 -9.88 -7.12
CA THR A 191 -9.41 -10.40 -6.56
C THR A 191 -9.54 -11.85 -7.00
N GLU A 192 -9.91 -12.77 -6.10
CA GLU A 192 -10.12 -14.20 -6.41
C GLU A 192 -11.09 -14.43 -7.60
N GLU A 193 -11.86 -13.41 -7.99
CA GLU A 193 -12.69 -13.39 -9.20
C GLU A 193 -11.88 -13.53 -10.50
N GLU A 194 -10.69 -12.94 -10.63
CA GLU A 194 -9.85 -13.11 -11.84
C GLU A 194 -9.26 -14.53 -11.93
N ASP A 195 -8.90 -15.13 -10.78
CA ASP A 195 -8.44 -16.52 -10.71
C ASP A 195 -9.59 -17.52 -10.90
N SER A 196 -10.82 -17.16 -10.50
CA SER A 196 -12.03 -17.98 -10.70
C SER A 196 -12.54 -17.98 -12.15
N ILE A 197 -12.19 -16.97 -12.95
CA ILE A 197 -12.52 -16.92 -14.39
C ILE A 197 -11.60 -17.83 -15.21
N MET A 198 -10.47 -18.29 -14.66
CA MET A 198 -9.50 -19.15 -15.35
C MET A 198 -9.77 -20.66 -15.21
N MET A 199 -10.97 -21.04 -14.74
CA MET A 199 -11.43 -22.44 -14.67
C MET A 199 -12.61 -22.65 -15.65
N VAL A 200 -12.35 -22.57 -16.95
CA VAL A 200 -13.26 -23.11 -17.98
C VAL A 200 -12.62 -24.39 -18.52
N ASP A 201 -13.35 -25.49 -18.37
CA ASP A 201 -12.91 -26.84 -18.65
C ASP A 201 -12.48 -27.02 -20.12
N SER A 202 -11.45 -27.84 -20.33
CA SER A 202 -11.20 -28.46 -21.63
C SER A 202 -11.04 -29.96 -21.44
N HIS A 203 -12.15 -30.61 -21.08
CA HIS A 203 -12.33 -32.06 -21.25
C HIS A 203 -13.50 -32.41 -22.19
N GLU A 204 -13.91 -31.51 -23.09
CA GLU A 204 -14.86 -31.81 -24.18
C GLU A 204 -14.26 -32.49 -25.43
N ASP A 205 -13.12 -33.20 -25.33
CA ASP A 205 -12.49 -33.86 -26.50
C ASP A 205 -12.50 -35.41 -26.47
N GLU A 206 -13.26 -36.08 -25.60
CA GLU A 206 -13.31 -37.56 -25.57
C GLU A 206 -14.66 -38.24 -25.90
N TRP A 207 -15.70 -37.50 -26.30
CA TRP A 207 -16.97 -38.14 -26.73
C TRP A 207 -17.10 -38.38 -28.23
N GLY A 208 -16.10 -38.02 -29.03
CA GLY A 208 -16.11 -38.17 -30.50
C GLY A 208 -15.59 -39.49 -31.08
N ARG A 209 -15.20 -40.48 -30.26
CA ARG A 209 -14.51 -41.71 -30.74
C ARG A 209 -15.17 -43.04 -30.39
N LEU A 210 -16.49 -43.06 -30.17
CA LEU A 210 -17.26 -44.31 -30.08
C LEU A 210 -17.94 -44.63 -31.43
N TYR A 211 -17.15 -44.99 -32.44
CA TYR A 211 -17.67 -45.50 -33.72
C TYR A 211 -17.25 -46.95 -34.04
N ASP A 212 -16.85 -47.75 -33.04
CA ASP A 212 -16.42 -49.14 -33.29
C ASP A 212 -17.01 -50.17 -32.30
N VAL A 213 -18.29 -50.04 -31.99
CA VAL A 213 -19.03 -51.14 -31.35
C VAL A 213 -19.55 -52.08 -32.44
N ARG A 214 -18.78 -53.13 -32.75
CA ARG A 214 -19.28 -54.26 -33.55
C ARG A 214 -20.20 -55.13 -32.69
N VAL A 215 -21.46 -55.22 -33.08
CA VAL A 215 -22.41 -56.19 -32.54
C VAL A 215 -22.11 -57.56 -33.17
N SER A 216 -21.54 -58.49 -32.42
CA SER A 216 -21.52 -59.91 -32.77
C SER A 216 -22.71 -60.59 -32.13
N GLY A 217 -23.76 -60.81 -32.91
CA GLY A 217 -24.88 -61.67 -32.54
C GLY A 217 -24.61 -63.13 -32.94
N THR A 218 -24.89 -64.04 -32.01
CA THR A 218 -25.25 -65.45 -32.27
C THR A 218 -26.30 -65.85 -31.25
#